data_AF-A0A6J4X987-F1
#
_entry.id   AF-A0A6J4X987-F1
#
_cell.length_a   1.000
_cell.length_b   1.000
_cell.length_c   1.000
_cell.angle_alpha   90.00
_cell.angle_beta   90.00
_cell.angle_gamma   90.00
#
_symmetry.space_group_name_H-M   'P 1'
#
loop_
_entity.id
_entity.type
_entity.pdbx_description
1 polymer ?
#
loop_
_entity_poly.entity_id
_entity_poly.type
_entity_poly.pdbx_seq_one_letter_code
_entity_poly.pdbx_strand_id
1 'polypeptide(L)'
;MKELTKLLDRIIQRNDINLRELEHNISPFVYKLVPPDQLVKFYAFYGVTPHHPLDFVFRHSSLAGSYFLGKVSTRNSILYKSDIRGDELKKKGDVFNFQKFKIPIARDERIEIEDSFLIKTLVHNFSHDPETLENFFIRNTVSTHYANIHGSPIDGSFLEPFATVDLTTMNDCVVGAYSYIQAGEVDHLNVDPGTVWVRSPGEFNFLYQHPRDRLKKYISFDPERLPQGLLIDFGEDRKEDFERVFDVVKLEPSVSVPTSTSLDRYAVIKPKTRLGENVLVSQRAYLENSWLGKGTNAQEHCYIINSRLEGFNVTAHGATIIDADLEKNIFVGFNSFLQGRADSRLLIGEESVVMPHTIIDIEEPLAIPPGHLVWGLINNSDDLKQNSMAIGDFSKIDGGMVQGNLSFEGGGASFITAFRDRIHHILEANGAFFDGTNTPGHAQKNQNIATNTIQPYTEGELEGVFPTIIIQP
;
A
#
# COMPACT_ATOMS: atom_id res chain seq x y z
N MET A 1 -6.53 29.45 9.56
CA MET A 1 -6.16 28.63 8.36
C MET A 1 -5.24 29.30 7.31
N LYS A 2 -4.77 30.55 7.48
CA LYS A 2 -4.05 31.29 6.42
C LYS A 2 -2.75 30.62 5.97
N GLU A 3 -1.92 30.14 6.91
CA GLU A 3 -0.66 29.48 6.56
C GLU A 3 -0.87 28.11 5.92
N LEU A 4 -1.92 27.39 6.31
CA LEU A 4 -2.28 26.11 5.69
C LEU A 4 -2.66 26.28 4.21
N THR A 5 -3.45 27.31 3.87
CA THR A 5 -3.79 27.63 2.47
C THR A 5 -2.54 27.98 1.66
N LYS A 6 -1.67 28.87 2.19
CA LYS A 6 -0.40 29.21 1.52
C LYS A 6 0.49 27.98 1.30
N LEU A 7 0.50 27.06 2.27
CA LEU A 7 1.26 25.83 2.18
C LEU A 7 0.74 24.95 1.05
N LEU A 8 -0.58 24.76 0.96
CA LEU A 8 -1.22 24.01 -0.13
C LEU A 8 -0.93 24.66 -1.49
N ASP A 9 -1.13 25.97 -1.63
CA ASP A 9 -0.89 26.70 -2.88
C ASP A 9 0.57 26.55 -3.35
N ARG A 10 1.52 26.63 -2.42
CA ARG A 10 2.94 26.42 -2.70
C ARG A 10 3.22 25.00 -3.17
N ILE A 11 2.67 23.99 -2.51
CA ILE A 11 2.87 22.57 -2.89
C ILE A 11 2.35 22.34 -4.31
N ILE A 12 1.12 22.79 -4.59
CA ILE A 12 0.49 22.69 -5.91
C ILE A 12 1.36 23.39 -6.96
N GLN A 13 1.80 24.62 -6.70
CA GLN A 13 2.66 25.37 -7.61
C GLN A 13 3.98 24.64 -7.91
N ARG A 14 4.64 24.07 -6.89
CA ARG A 14 5.91 23.35 -7.09
C ARG A 14 5.72 22.09 -7.92
N ASN A 15 4.64 21.34 -7.67
CA ASN A 15 4.31 20.15 -8.44
C ASN A 15 3.95 20.50 -9.90
N ASP A 16 3.11 21.52 -10.14
CA ASP A 16 2.78 22.00 -11.50
C ASP A 16 4.05 22.45 -12.26
N ILE A 17 5.03 23.07 -11.58
CA ILE A 17 6.31 23.43 -12.21
C ILE A 17 7.09 22.18 -12.63
N ASN A 18 7.14 21.15 -11.81
CA ASN A 18 7.82 19.90 -12.14
C ASN A 18 7.12 19.19 -13.32
N LEU A 19 5.79 19.10 -13.29
CA LEU A 19 4.98 18.45 -14.32
C LEU A 19 4.75 19.27 -15.60
N ARG A 20 5.40 20.44 -15.73
CA ARG A 20 5.23 21.37 -16.86
C ARG A 20 5.47 20.72 -18.23
N GLU A 21 6.39 19.76 -18.32
CA GLU A 21 6.76 19.10 -19.58
C GLU A 21 5.73 18.05 -20.00
N LEU A 22 4.95 17.55 -19.03
CA LEU A 22 3.80 16.68 -19.27
C LEU A 22 2.52 17.47 -19.56
N GLU A 23 2.59 18.81 -19.53
CA GLU A 23 1.45 19.72 -19.66
C GLU A 23 0.30 19.37 -18.69
N HIS A 24 0.64 18.80 -17.53
CA HIS A 24 -0.33 18.31 -16.56
C HIS A 24 -0.48 19.29 -15.39
N ASN A 25 -1.65 19.91 -15.31
CA ASN A 25 -2.00 20.84 -14.22
C ASN A 25 -2.80 20.10 -13.15
N ILE A 26 -2.23 19.95 -11.95
CA ILE A 26 -2.86 19.23 -10.83
C ILE A 26 -3.84 20.09 -10.04
N SER A 27 -3.79 21.42 -10.20
CA SER A 27 -4.65 22.36 -9.45
C SER A 27 -6.14 21.96 -9.43
N PRO A 28 -6.79 21.65 -10.59
CA PRO A 28 -8.20 21.27 -10.61
C PRO A 28 -8.49 19.96 -9.90
N PHE A 29 -7.51 19.06 -9.84
CA PHE A 29 -7.64 17.77 -9.18
C PHE A 29 -7.53 17.88 -7.67
N VAL A 30 -6.78 18.85 -7.14
CA VAL A 30 -6.39 18.87 -5.72
C VAL A 30 -7.27 19.74 -4.83
N TYR A 31 -7.64 20.95 -5.28
CA TYR A 31 -8.30 21.94 -4.42
C TYR A 31 -9.61 21.45 -3.76
N LYS A 32 -10.29 20.49 -4.39
CA LYS A 32 -11.58 19.94 -3.91
C LYS A 32 -11.44 18.59 -3.18
N LEU A 33 -10.25 17.99 -3.12
CA LEU A 33 -10.07 16.66 -2.52
C LEU A 33 -10.26 16.63 -1.01
N VAL A 34 -9.72 17.64 -0.32
CA VAL A 34 -9.84 17.76 1.12
C VAL A 34 -10.35 19.15 1.44
N PRO A 35 -11.60 19.28 1.91
CA PRO A 35 -12.12 20.56 2.37
C PRO A 35 -11.20 21.15 3.47
N PRO A 36 -10.84 22.45 3.43
CA PRO A 36 -9.92 23.04 4.40
C PRO A 36 -10.35 22.88 5.86
N ASP A 37 -11.66 22.87 6.12
CA ASP A 37 -12.22 22.65 7.46
C ASP A 37 -11.97 21.23 7.98
N GLN A 38 -11.66 20.26 7.13
CA GLN A 38 -11.28 18.91 7.55
C GLN A 38 -9.84 18.86 8.06
N LEU A 39 -8.93 19.66 7.50
CA LEU A 39 -7.51 19.64 7.87
C LEU A 39 -7.25 20.15 9.30
N VAL A 40 -8.22 20.80 9.93
CA VAL A 40 -8.08 21.35 11.29
C VAL A 40 -8.72 20.46 12.38
N LYS A 41 -9.42 19.38 11.99
CA LYS A 41 -10.26 18.58 12.92
C LYS A 41 -9.54 17.43 13.60
N PHE A 42 -8.32 17.09 13.17
CA PHE A 42 -7.72 15.81 13.53
C PHE A 42 -6.38 15.97 14.26
N TYR A 43 -6.17 15.09 15.24
CA TYR A 43 -4.84 14.82 15.79
C TYR A 43 -3.96 14.07 14.79
N ALA A 44 -2.67 14.05 15.05
CA ALA A 44 -1.74 13.10 14.45
C ALA A 44 -1.27 12.09 15.51
N PHE A 45 -0.74 10.96 15.06
CA PHE A 45 -0.38 9.84 15.92
C PHE A 45 1.02 9.35 15.61
N TYR A 46 1.79 8.94 16.62
CA TYR A 46 3.07 8.27 16.38
C TYR A 46 3.25 7.04 17.27
N GLY A 47 3.81 5.98 16.69
CA GLY A 47 4.14 4.73 17.35
C GLY A 47 5.44 4.82 18.15
N VAL A 48 5.45 4.20 19.33
CA VAL A 48 6.61 4.07 20.22
C VAL A 48 6.82 2.60 20.55
N THR A 49 8.02 2.10 20.29
CA THR A 49 8.39 0.71 20.53
C THR A 49 9.90 0.58 20.68
N PRO A 50 10.40 -0.36 21.51
CA PRO A 50 11.83 -0.63 21.63
C PRO A 50 12.43 -1.26 20.35
N HIS A 51 11.61 -1.78 19.44
CA HIS A 51 12.08 -2.51 18.25
C HIS A 51 12.40 -1.61 17.06
N HIS A 52 11.75 -0.44 17.00
CA HIS A 52 11.87 0.54 15.92
C HIS A 52 12.22 1.91 16.52
N PRO A 53 13.52 2.24 16.69
CA PRO A 53 13.94 3.50 17.29
C PRO A 53 13.35 4.69 16.55
N LEU A 54 12.63 5.52 17.29
CA LEU A 54 11.97 6.70 16.73
C LEU A 54 12.95 7.85 16.49
N ASP A 55 12.70 8.62 15.44
CA ASP A 55 13.34 9.92 15.18
C ASP A 55 12.39 10.73 14.31
N PHE A 56 11.60 11.59 14.94
CA PHE A 56 10.58 12.38 14.27
C PHE A 56 10.99 13.85 14.22
N VAL A 57 10.96 14.44 13.03
CA VAL A 57 11.20 15.87 12.81
C VAL A 57 10.07 16.45 11.97
N PHE A 58 9.20 17.24 12.59
CA PHE A 58 8.08 17.89 11.90
C PHE A 58 8.32 19.39 11.85
N ARG A 59 8.32 19.98 10.65
CA ARG A 59 8.62 21.41 10.45
C ARG A 59 7.67 22.03 9.45
N HIS A 60 6.89 23.01 9.89
CA HIS A 60 6.00 23.77 9.00
C HIS A 60 5.11 22.84 8.15
N SER A 61 4.44 21.90 8.81
CA SER A 61 3.64 20.85 8.18
C SER A 61 2.28 20.73 8.85
N SER A 62 1.28 20.24 8.13
CA SER A 62 0.03 19.73 8.71
C SER A 62 0.03 18.21 8.67
N LEU A 63 -0.35 17.55 9.75
CA LEU A 63 -0.29 16.09 9.92
C LEU A 63 -1.67 15.48 10.22
N ALA A 64 -2.74 16.18 9.86
CA ALA A 64 -4.11 15.91 10.27
C ALA A 64 -4.55 14.46 10.01
N GLY A 65 -4.79 13.70 11.09
CA GLY A 65 -5.28 12.32 11.05
C GLY A 65 -4.24 11.28 10.65
N SER A 66 -2.97 11.69 10.50
CA SER A 66 -1.90 10.83 9.99
C SER A 66 -1.19 10.07 11.10
N TYR A 67 -0.67 8.89 10.76
CA TYR A 67 0.07 8.01 11.66
C TYR A 67 1.53 7.87 11.24
N PHE A 68 2.46 7.86 12.21
CA PHE A 68 3.90 7.80 11.98
C PHE A 68 4.57 6.68 12.79
N LEU A 69 5.49 5.94 12.18
CA LEU A 69 6.30 4.92 12.86
C LEU A 69 7.75 4.97 12.35
N GLY A 70 8.73 4.74 13.23
CA GLY A 70 10.15 4.71 12.86
C GLY A 70 10.78 6.10 12.74
N LYS A 71 11.52 6.34 11.65
CA LYS A 71 12.31 7.57 11.44
C LYS A 71 11.75 8.40 10.29
N VAL A 72 11.09 9.51 10.62
CA VAL A 72 10.34 10.33 9.66
C VAL A 72 10.62 11.81 9.86
N SER A 73 10.91 12.49 8.76
CA SER A 73 11.00 13.95 8.70
C SER A 73 9.96 14.50 7.74
N THR A 74 9.21 15.52 8.17
CA THR A 74 8.31 16.28 7.29
C THR A 74 8.70 17.76 7.29
N ARG A 75 8.70 18.37 6.10
CA ARG A 75 9.00 19.79 5.93
C ARG A 75 8.13 20.42 4.86
N ASN A 76 7.41 21.50 5.19
CA ASN A 76 6.55 22.19 4.23
C ASN A 76 5.53 21.25 3.56
N SER A 77 4.96 20.31 4.32
CA SER A 77 4.12 19.26 3.75
C SER A 77 2.75 19.18 4.43
N ILE A 78 1.76 18.69 3.70
CA ILE A 78 0.42 18.38 4.24
C ILE A 78 0.23 16.87 4.15
N LEU A 79 -0.02 16.22 5.27
CA LEU A 79 -0.31 14.79 5.34
C LEU A 79 -1.69 14.65 5.98
N TYR A 80 -2.67 14.21 5.19
CA TYR A 80 -4.05 14.06 5.63
C TYR A 80 -4.45 12.59 5.67
N LYS A 81 -4.70 12.07 6.87
CA LYS A 81 -5.09 10.66 7.12
C LYS A 81 -4.16 9.63 6.48
N SER A 82 -2.88 9.97 6.36
CA SER A 82 -1.86 9.15 5.71
C SER A 82 -1.08 8.34 6.74
N ASP A 83 -0.59 7.18 6.34
CA ASP A 83 0.18 6.29 7.19
C ASP A 83 1.62 6.23 6.70
N ILE A 84 2.56 6.71 7.52
CA ILE A 84 3.99 6.76 7.20
C ILE A 84 4.72 5.75 8.09
N ARG A 85 5.10 4.62 7.50
CA ARG A 85 5.62 3.45 8.21
C ARG A 85 7.09 3.24 7.88
N GLY A 86 7.95 3.54 8.85
CA GLY A 86 9.40 3.37 8.77
C GLY A 86 9.92 2.17 9.58
N ASP A 87 9.12 1.12 9.77
CA ASP A 87 9.52 -0.11 10.47
C ASP A 87 10.34 -1.09 9.62
N GLU A 88 10.42 -0.85 8.31
CA GLU A 88 11.25 -1.59 7.36
C GLU A 88 12.52 -0.82 6.94
N LEU A 89 12.78 0.37 7.50
CA LEU A 89 13.94 1.19 7.14
C LEU A 89 15.26 0.49 7.47
N LYS A 90 16.23 0.63 6.56
CA LYS A 90 17.57 0.08 6.71
C LYS A 90 18.31 0.73 7.89
N LYS A 91 19.14 -0.05 8.57
CA LYS A 91 19.94 0.38 9.72
C LYS A 91 21.40 0.57 9.34
N LYS A 92 22.09 1.44 10.06
CA LYS A 92 23.53 1.61 9.95
C LYS A 92 24.23 0.26 10.12
N GLY A 93 25.12 -0.06 9.19
CA GLY A 93 25.85 -1.32 9.16
C GLY A 93 25.17 -2.42 8.34
N ASP A 94 23.92 -2.23 7.91
CA ASP A 94 23.31 -3.09 6.90
C ASP A 94 24.07 -2.99 5.57
N VAL A 95 23.85 -3.95 4.69
CA VAL A 95 24.46 -3.98 3.36
C VAL A 95 23.37 -4.06 2.32
N PHE A 96 23.29 -3.04 1.47
CA PHE A 96 22.43 -3.06 0.30
C PHE A 96 23.14 -3.76 -0.87
N ASN A 97 22.47 -4.74 -1.47
CA ASN A 97 23.00 -5.45 -2.63
C ASN A 97 22.37 -4.85 -3.89
N PHE A 98 23.20 -4.27 -4.76
CA PHE A 98 22.76 -3.73 -6.04
C PHE A 98 23.65 -4.28 -7.16
N GLN A 99 23.10 -5.16 -7.99
CA GLN A 99 23.86 -5.87 -9.02
C GLN A 99 25.10 -6.55 -8.42
N LYS A 100 26.31 -6.15 -8.83
CA LYS A 100 27.60 -6.66 -8.33
C LYS A 100 28.14 -5.88 -7.12
N PHE A 101 27.45 -4.82 -6.69
CA PHE A 101 27.88 -3.94 -5.61
C PHE A 101 27.26 -4.36 -4.28
N LYS A 102 28.08 -4.26 -3.24
CA LYS A 102 27.68 -4.36 -1.84
C LYS A 102 27.93 -3.02 -1.19
N ILE A 103 26.87 -2.28 -0.92
CA ILE A 103 26.95 -0.88 -0.47
C ILE A 103 26.61 -0.85 1.02
N PRO A 104 27.58 -0.56 1.91
CA PRO A 104 27.30 -0.49 3.34
C PRO A 104 26.49 0.76 3.66
N ILE A 105 25.49 0.60 4.52
CA ILE A 105 24.64 1.68 5.00
C ILE A 105 25.38 2.48 6.09
N ALA A 106 25.69 3.74 5.81
CA ALA A 106 26.57 4.55 6.67
C ALA A 106 25.84 5.16 7.89
N ARG A 107 24.53 5.37 7.76
CA ARG A 107 23.64 5.87 8.81
C ARG A 107 22.27 5.21 8.67
N ASP A 108 21.51 5.19 9.76
CA ASP A 108 20.14 4.70 9.70
C ASP A 108 19.36 5.49 8.65
N GLU A 109 18.59 4.77 7.86
CA GLU A 109 17.73 5.35 6.85
C GLU A 109 16.57 6.11 7.49
N ARG A 110 16.05 7.08 6.74
CA ARG A 110 14.95 7.95 7.14
C ARG A 110 14.00 8.16 5.96
N ILE A 111 12.71 8.27 6.28
CA ILE A 111 11.71 8.82 5.36
C ILE A 111 11.74 10.35 5.43
N GLU A 112 11.90 11.03 4.29
CA GLU A 112 11.92 12.49 4.18
C GLU A 112 10.81 12.98 3.25
N ILE A 113 9.82 13.68 3.79
CA ILE A 113 8.67 14.19 3.03
C ILE A 113 8.75 15.72 2.98
N GLU A 114 9.00 16.29 1.80
CA GLU A 114 9.20 17.73 1.62
C GLU A 114 8.34 18.32 0.51
N ASP A 115 7.75 19.50 0.77
CA ASP A 115 6.94 20.25 -0.21
C ASP A 115 5.87 19.35 -0.89
N SER A 116 5.23 18.48 -0.11
CA SER A 116 4.35 17.40 -0.63
C SER A 116 2.98 17.38 0.05
N PHE A 117 1.96 16.90 -0.66
CA PHE A 117 0.60 16.70 -0.14
C PHE A 117 0.16 15.24 -0.30
N LEU A 118 0.08 14.51 0.81
CA LEU A 118 -0.30 13.09 0.82
C LEU A 118 -1.68 12.90 1.46
N ILE A 119 -2.64 12.38 0.69
CA ILE A 119 -4.05 12.24 1.08
C ILE A 119 -4.40 10.77 1.19
N LYS A 120 -4.63 10.28 2.42
CA LYS A 120 -4.92 8.86 2.70
C LYS A 120 -3.92 7.93 2.01
N THR A 121 -2.65 8.32 2.01
CA THR A 121 -1.58 7.60 1.32
C THR A 121 -0.85 6.72 2.31
N LEU A 122 -0.53 5.50 1.90
CA LEU A 122 0.40 4.64 2.62
C LEU A 122 1.81 4.86 2.08
N VAL A 123 2.76 5.18 2.96
CA VAL A 123 4.20 5.17 2.69
C VAL A 123 4.80 4.06 3.52
N HIS A 124 5.44 3.08 2.87
CA HIS A 124 5.98 1.91 3.55
C HIS A 124 7.23 1.37 2.83
N ASN A 125 7.91 0.40 3.46
CA ASN A 125 9.17 -0.18 3.00
C ASN A 125 10.36 0.82 3.08
N PHE A 126 11.45 0.56 2.36
CA PHE A 126 12.70 1.31 2.36
C PHE A 126 13.13 1.72 0.94
N SER A 127 14.01 2.70 0.81
CA SER A 127 14.54 3.14 -0.48
C SER A 127 15.25 1.99 -1.21
N HIS A 128 14.76 1.69 -2.40
CA HIS A 128 15.37 0.74 -3.34
C HIS A 128 16.33 1.42 -4.33
N ASP A 129 16.51 2.73 -4.20
CA ASP A 129 17.41 3.52 -5.01
C ASP A 129 18.86 3.41 -4.48
N PRO A 130 19.80 2.85 -5.27
CA PRO A 130 21.20 2.75 -4.86
C PRO A 130 21.88 4.12 -4.67
N GLU A 131 21.32 5.20 -5.21
CA GLU A 131 21.87 6.56 -5.08
C GLU A 131 21.44 7.26 -3.79
N THR A 132 20.37 6.79 -3.14
CA THR A 132 19.77 7.43 -1.96
C THR A 132 19.45 6.46 -0.83
N LEU A 133 20.32 5.48 -0.61
CA LEU A 133 20.11 4.37 0.33
C LEU A 133 19.72 4.76 1.76
N GLU A 134 20.24 5.87 2.28
CA GLU A 134 19.90 6.37 3.62
C GLU A 134 18.76 7.40 3.65
N ASN A 135 18.16 7.70 2.49
CA ASN A 135 17.10 8.68 2.33
C ASN A 135 15.98 8.15 1.44
N PHE A 136 14.91 7.64 2.04
CA PHE A 136 13.66 7.43 1.33
C PHE A 136 12.92 8.77 1.22
N PHE A 137 13.13 9.48 0.11
CA PHE A 137 12.56 10.82 -0.08
C PHE A 137 11.22 10.79 -0.85
N ILE A 138 10.33 11.71 -0.48
CA ILE A 138 9.10 12.06 -1.21
C ILE A 138 9.08 13.59 -1.28
N ARG A 139 9.31 14.14 -2.47
CA ARG A 139 9.54 15.58 -2.68
C ARG A 139 8.62 16.12 -3.75
N ASN A 140 8.14 17.34 -3.55
CA ASN A 140 7.31 18.04 -4.54
C ASN A 140 6.19 17.15 -5.10
N THR A 141 5.60 16.27 -4.27
CA THR A 141 4.73 15.18 -4.71
C THR A 141 3.33 15.39 -4.16
N VAL A 142 2.33 15.15 -5.00
CA VAL A 142 0.94 15.06 -4.55
C VAL A 142 0.44 13.65 -4.78
N SER A 143 -0.01 12.99 -3.71
CA SER A 143 -0.64 11.67 -3.78
C SER A 143 -2.04 11.72 -3.22
N THR A 144 -2.96 11.10 -3.95
CA THR A 144 -4.39 11.15 -3.64
C THR A 144 -4.86 9.85 -2.97
N HIS A 145 -6.18 9.74 -2.80
CA HIS A 145 -6.84 8.77 -1.93
C HIS A 145 -6.36 7.33 -2.15
N TYR A 146 -5.90 6.68 -1.09
CA TYR A 146 -5.51 5.26 -1.08
C TYR A 146 -4.36 4.89 -2.02
N ALA A 147 -3.55 5.88 -2.42
CA ALA A 147 -2.31 5.62 -3.12
C ALA A 147 -1.28 4.94 -2.19
N ASN A 148 -0.42 4.12 -2.79
CA ASN A 148 0.68 3.44 -2.12
C ASN A 148 2.02 3.93 -2.69
N ILE A 149 2.90 4.41 -1.81
CA ILE A 149 4.31 4.69 -2.11
C ILE A 149 5.13 3.67 -1.34
N HIS A 150 5.51 2.59 -2.01
CA HIS A 150 6.13 1.42 -1.38
C HIS A 150 7.58 1.28 -1.85
N GLY A 151 8.52 1.61 -0.97
CA GLY A 151 9.96 1.53 -1.22
C GLY A 151 10.45 2.33 -2.42
N SER A 152 9.77 3.43 -2.72
CA SER A 152 9.84 4.15 -3.99
C SER A 152 10.14 5.63 -3.72
N PRO A 153 11.39 6.08 -3.85
CA PRO A 153 11.69 7.50 -3.76
C PRO A 153 11.04 8.27 -4.91
N ILE A 154 10.40 9.41 -4.60
CA ILE A 154 9.62 10.19 -5.58
C ILE A 154 9.98 11.67 -5.51
N ASP A 155 10.21 12.28 -6.66
CA ASP A 155 10.26 13.74 -6.83
C ASP A 155 9.28 14.21 -7.90
N GLY A 156 8.67 15.38 -7.68
CA GLY A 156 7.94 16.13 -8.71
C GLY A 156 6.72 15.45 -9.32
N SER A 157 6.10 14.47 -8.65
CA SER A 157 5.13 13.59 -9.29
C SER A 157 3.71 13.70 -8.73
N PHE A 158 2.72 13.23 -9.50
CA PHE A 158 1.31 13.18 -9.12
C PHE A 158 0.76 11.75 -9.17
N LEU A 159 0.20 11.28 -8.05
CA LEU A 159 -0.42 9.95 -7.92
C LEU A 159 -1.94 10.08 -7.75
N GLU A 160 -2.68 9.60 -8.74
CA GLU A 160 -4.13 9.52 -8.71
C GLU A 160 -4.65 8.41 -7.76
N PRO A 161 -5.97 8.34 -7.48
CA PRO A 161 -6.48 7.47 -6.43
C PRO A 161 -6.17 6.00 -6.67
N PHE A 162 -5.84 5.28 -5.61
CA PHE A 162 -5.42 3.88 -5.65
C PHE A 162 -4.20 3.59 -6.54
N ALA A 163 -3.45 4.59 -7.01
CA ALA A 163 -2.18 4.35 -7.68
C ALA A 163 -1.17 3.72 -6.72
N THR A 164 -0.37 2.78 -7.22
CA THR A 164 0.70 2.13 -6.46
C THR A 164 2.01 2.29 -7.21
N VAL A 165 2.99 2.89 -6.55
CA VAL A 165 4.39 2.91 -7.02
C VAL A 165 5.19 2.04 -6.08
N ASP A 166 5.81 1.01 -6.65
CA ASP A 166 6.46 -0.05 -5.90
C ASP A 166 7.89 -0.28 -6.40
N LEU A 167 8.84 -0.25 -5.48
CA LEU A 167 10.28 -0.44 -5.72
C LEU A 167 10.79 0.36 -6.93
N THR A 168 10.30 1.58 -7.11
CA THR A 168 10.56 2.41 -8.30
C THR A 168 10.93 3.84 -7.89
N THR A 169 12.10 4.30 -8.30
CA THR A 169 12.45 5.72 -8.23
C THR A 169 11.71 6.46 -9.34
N MET A 170 11.02 7.53 -8.99
CA MET A 170 10.16 8.26 -9.93
C MET A 170 10.42 9.76 -9.89
N ASN A 171 10.60 10.36 -11.06
CA ASN A 171 10.81 11.81 -11.21
C ASN A 171 9.85 12.39 -12.25
N ASP A 172 9.20 13.50 -11.91
CA ASP A 172 8.36 14.30 -12.82
C ASP A 172 7.30 13.47 -13.58
N CYS A 173 6.62 12.55 -12.88
CA CYS A 173 5.65 11.62 -13.46
C CYS A 173 4.20 11.88 -13.01
N VAL A 174 3.27 11.45 -13.84
CA VAL A 174 1.84 11.30 -13.50
C VAL A 174 1.47 9.83 -13.55
N VAL A 175 0.86 9.33 -12.48
CA VAL A 175 0.36 7.95 -12.39
C VAL A 175 -1.15 7.96 -12.24
N GLY A 176 -1.84 7.51 -13.29
CA GLY A 176 -3.30 7.48 -13.36
C GLY A 176 -3.97 6.57 -12.32
N ALA A 177 -5.26 6.80 -12.12
CA ALA A 177 -6.03 6.12 -11.08
C ALA A 177 -5.97 4.60 -11.25
N TYR A 178 -5.79 3.90 -10.13
CA TYR A 178 -5.71 2.43 -10.09
C TYR A 178 -4.61 1.84 -10.99
N SER A 179 -3.53 2.58 -11.23
CA SER A 179 -2.34 2.07 -11.91
C SER A 179 -1.30 1.56 -10.92
N TYR A 180 -0.60 0.47 -11.28
CA TYR A 180 0.51 -0.12 -10.53
C TYR A 180 1.78 -0.02 -11.36
N ILE A 181 2.85 0.51 -10.79
CA ILE A 181 4.15 0.63 -11.44
C ILE A 181 5.23 0.00 -10.56
N GLN A 182 5.95 -0.95 -11.14
CA GLN A 182 7.20 -1.49 -10.63
C GLN A 182 8.20 -1.60 -11.78
N ALA A 183 8.99 -0.56 -12.01
CA ALA A 183 9.84 -0.42 -13.20
C ALA A 183 11.29 -0.04 -12.89
N GLY A 184 11.67 0.00 -11.61
CA GLY A 184 13.02 0.34 -11.14
C GLY A 184 13.25 1.84 -11.12
N GLU A 185 13.35 2.47 -12.29
CA GLU A 185 13.51 3.92 -12.44
C GLU A 185 12.66 4.42 -13.60
N VAL A 186 11.89 5.48 -13.37
CA VAL A 186 11.06 6.13 -14.40
C VAL A 186 11.14 7.65 -14.27
N ASP A 187 11.07 8.32 -15.40
CA ASP A 187 11.23 9.78 -15.49
C ASP A 187 10.32 10.34 -16.61
N HIS A 188 9.71 11.51 -16.37
CA HIS A 188 8.85 12.22 -17.32
C HIS A 188 7.77 11.31 -17.97
N LEU A 189 7.12 10.48 -17.16
CA LEU A 189 6.14 9.51 -17.62
C LEU A 189 4.72 9.96 -17.27
N ASN A 190 3.80 9.85 -18.22
CA ASN A 190 2.36 10.00 -17.98
C ASN A 190 1.67 8.65 -18.20
N VAL A 191 1.32 7.98 -17.10
CA VAL A 191 0.72 6.65 -17.11
C VAL A 191 -0.79 6.76 -17.04
N ASP A 192 -1.44 6.15 -18.03
CA ASP A 192 -2.88 6.10 -18.11
C ASP A 192 -3.52 5.38 -16.90
N PRO A 193 -4.77 5.71 -16.53
CA PRO A 193 -5.49 4.99 -15.48
C PRO A 193 -5.68 3.50 -15.79
N GLY A 194 -5.48 2.65 -14.78
CA GLY A 194 -5.65 1.20 -14.88
C GLY A 194 -4.50 0.46 -15.55
N THR A 195 -3.31 1.05 -15.60
CA THR A 195 -2.10 0.39 -16.12
C THR A 195 -1.44 -0.43 -15.02
N VAL A 196 -1.16 -1.71 -15.25
CA VAL A 196 -0.31 -2.54 -14.40
C VAL A 196 0.99 -2.82 -15.16
N TRP A 197 2.09 -2.24 -14.69
CA TRP A 197 3.39 -2.33 -15.34
C TRP A 197 4.45 -2.87 -14.38
N VAL A 198 4.98 -4.04 -14.69
CA VAL A 198 6.07 -4.69 -13.94
C VAL A 198 7.22 -4.97 -14.89
N ARG A 199 8.36 -4.31 -14.68
CA ARG A 199 9.49 -4.36 -15.59
C ARG A 199 10.79 -4.55 -14.82
N SER A 200 11.58 -5.50 -15.30
CA SER A 200 12.99 -5.63 -14.96
C SER A 200 13.79 -5.48 -16.26
N PRO A 201 14.51 -4.35 -16.46
CA PRO A 201 15.23 -4.07 -17.71
C PRO A 201 16.15 -5.22 -18.13
N GLY A 202 15.95 -5.71 -19.36
CA GLY A 202 16.74 -6.82 -19.92
C GLY A 202 16.25 -8.22 -19.54
N GLU A 203 15.33 -8.34 -18.59
CA GLU A 203 14.83 -9.63 -18.10
C GLU A 203 13.38 -9.87 -18.52
N PHE A 204 12.47 -8.96 -18.18
CA PHE A 204 11.04 -9.07 -18.52
C PHE A 204 10.31 -7.74 -18.48
N ASN A 205 9.15 -7.70 -19.13
CA ASN A 205 8.22 -6.59 -19.17
C ASN A 205 6.78 -7.13 -19.19
N PHE A 206 6.07 -7.03 -18.08
CA PHE A 206 4.64 -7.31 -17.96
C PHE A 206 3.89 -5.98 -18.03
N LEU A 207 3.04 -5.80 -19.04
CA LEU A 207 2.24 -4.60 -19.21
C LEU A 207 0.78 -4.99 -19.49
N TYR A 208 -0.10 -4.66 -18.57
CA TYR A 208 -1.53 -4.88 -18.70
C TYR A 208 -2.28 -3.54 -18.58
N GLN A 209 -3.31 -3.34 -19.40
CA GLN A 209 -4.22 -2.20 -19.29
C GLN A 209 -5.65 -2.68 -19.02
N HIS A 210 -6.25 -2.20 -17.93
CA HIS A 210 -7.67 -2.41 -17.68
C HIS A 210 -8.53 -1.78 -18.80
N PRO A 211 -9.61 -2.46 -19.26
CA PRO A 211 -10.60 -1.81 -20.13
C PRO A 211 -11.23 -0.61 -19.41
N ARG A 212 -11.01 0.61 -19.92
CA ARG A 212 -11.40 1.86 -19.24
C ARG A 212 -12.89 1.96 -18.95
N ASP A 213 -13.72 1.47 -19.84
CA ASP A 213 -15.18 1.43 -19.72
C ASP A 213 -15.63 0.54 -18.55
N ARG A 214 -14.99 -0.62 -18.37
CA ARG A 214 -15.26 -1.54 -17.26
C ARG A 214 -14.65 -1.04 -15.94
N LEU A 215 -13.45 -0.47 -15.98
CA LEU A 215 -12.75 0.03 -14.78
C LEU A 215 -13.52 1.16 -14.11
N LYS A 216 -14.18 2.02 -14.89
CA LYS A 216 -14.94 3.18 -14.39
C LYS A 216 -15.99 2.83 -13.32
N LYS A 217 -16.52 1.60 -13.33
CA LYS A 217 -17.45 1.08 -12.30
C LYS A 217 -16.77 1.04 -10.91
N TYR A 218 -15.51 0.68 -10.87
CA TYR A 218 -14.76 0.46 -9.62
C TYR A 218 -14.07 1.73 -9.15
N ILE A 219 -13.55 2.51 -10.09
CA ILE A 219 -12.84 3.75 -9.80
C ILE A 219 -12.86 4.69 -11.00
N SER A 220 -13.15 5.95 -10.72
CA SER A 220 -13.11 7.04 -11.67
C SER A 220 -12.65 8.31 -10.96
N PHE A 221 -11.85 9.11 -11.67
CA PHE A 221 -11.32 10.34 -11.15
C PHE A 221 -11.23 11.35 -12.29
N ASP A 222 -11.94 12.47 -12.11
CA ASP A 222 -12.02 13.55 -13.07
C ASP A 222 -11.61 14.86 -12.36
N PRO A 223 -11.06 15.85 -13.08
CA PRO A 223 -10.82 17.19 -12.56
C PRO A 223 -12.04 17.73 -11.81
N GLU A 224 -11.79 18.44 -10.70
CA GLU A 224 -12.80 19.10 -9.88
C GLU A 224 -13.84 18.21 -9.19
N ARG A 225 -13.69 16.88 -9.27
CA ARG A 225 -14.56 15.93 -8.59
C ARG A 225 -13.78 15.13 -7.56
N LEU A 226 -14.50 14.69 -6.53
CA LEU A 226 -13.96 13.65 -5.65
C LEU A 226 -13.86 12.33 -6.43
N PRO A 227 -12.92 11.43 -6.06
CA PRO A 227 -12.89 10.09 -6.61
C PRO A 227 -14.22 9.36 -6.37
N GLN A 228 -14.67 8.58 -7.35
CA GLN A 228 -15.95 7.85 -7.29
C GLN A 228 -15.77 6.41 -7.74
N GLY A 229 -16.67 5.52 -7.31
CA GLY A 229 -16.73 4.13 -7.73
C GLY A 229 -16.73 3.18 -6.53
N LEU A 230 -16.98 1.90 -6.82
CA LEU A 230 -17.16 0.88 -5.78
C LEU A 230 -16.01 0.81 -4.76
N LEU A 231 -14.77 1.02 -5.17
CA LEU A 231 -13.62 0.97 -4.25
C LEU A 231 -13.63 2.12 -3.24
N ILE A 232 -14.06 3.31 -3.67
CA ILE A 232 -14.21 4.48 -2.79
C ILE A 232 -15.37 4.27 -1.83
N ASP A 233 -16.54 3.89 -2.36
CA ASP A 233 -17.75 3.66 -1.57
C ASP A 233 -17.49 2.58 -0.50
N PHE A 234 -16.82 1.48 -0.91
CA PHE A 234 -16.50 0.37 -0.01
C PHE A 234 -15.66 0.79 1.21
N GLY A 235 -14.65 1.64 1.01
CA GLY A 235 -13.82 2.15 2.10
C GLY A 235 -14.54 3.18 2.97
N GLU A 236 -15.32 4.08 2.35
CA GLU A 236 -16.08 5.12 3.06
C GLU A 236 -17.21 4.54 3.92
N ASP A 237 -17.89 3.49 3.46
CA ASP A 237 -18.96 2.81 4.21
C ASP A 237 -18.48 2.17 5.53
N ARG A 238 -17.17 2.00 5.69
CA ARG A 238 -16.54 1.33 6.87
C ARG A 238 -15.75 2.29 7.75
N LYS A 239 -15.77 3.59 7.48
CA LYS A 239 -14.96 4.57 8.23
C LYS A 239 -15.31 4.66 9.71
N GLU A 240 -16.59 4.55 10.06
CA GLU A 240 -17.07 4.66 11.45
C GLU A 240 -16.51 3.55 12.34
N ASP A 241 -16.28 2.37 11.76
CA ASP A 241 -15.67 1.26 12.48
C ASP A 241 -14.20 1.53 12.83
N PHE A 242 -13.50 2.25 11.96
CA PHE A 242 -12.14 2.69 12.26
C PHE A 242 -12.11 3.81 13.29
N GLU A 243 -13.02 4.78 13.22
CA GLU A 243 -13.10 5.87 14.21
C GLU A 243 -13.17 5.32 15.64
N ARG A 244 -14.00 4.28 15.85
CA ARG A 244 -14.12 3.61 17.15
C ARG A 244 -12.80 3.05 17.69
N VAL A 245 -11.93 2.49 16.85
CA VAL A 245 -10.65 1.93 17.32
C VAL A 245 -9.60 3.00 17.59
N PHE A 246 -9.72 4.18 16.99
CA PHE A 246 -8.86 5.33 17.26
C PHE A 246 -9.29 6.15 18.50
N ASP A 247 -10.56 6.08 18.90
CA ASP A 247 -11.11 6.84 20.04
C ASP A 247 -10.75 6.29 21.43
N VAL A 248 -10.21 5.07 21.51
CA VAL A 248 -9.95 4.39 22.79
C VAL A 248 -8.47 4.14 23.04
N VAL A 249 -8.02 4.41 24.27
CA VAL A 249 -6.61 4.22 24.68
C VAL A 249 -6.24 2.74 24.78
N LYS A 250 -7.20 1.87 25.13
CA LYS A 250 -7.03 0.41 25.16
C LYS A 250 -8.35 -0.27 24.82
N LEU A 251 -8.40 -1.00 23.72
CA LEU A 251 -9.51 -1.90 23.38
C LEU A 251 -9.02 -3.34 23.64
N GLU A 252 -9.70 -4.08 24.52
CA GLU A 252 -9.44 -5.51 24.63
C GLU A 252 -9.93 -6.21 23.36
N PRO A 253 -9.17 -7.15 22.78
CA PRO A 253 -9.58 -7.86 21.58
C PRO A 253 -10.94 -8.55 21.77
N SER A 254 -11.82 -8.43 20.78
CA SER A 254 -13.13 -9.10 20.78
C SER A 254 -13.03 -10.61 20.48
N VAL A 255 -11.82 -11.10 20.18
CA VAL A 255 -11.52 -12.48 19.79
C VAL A 255 -10.29 -12.99 20.53
N SER A 256 -10.13 -14.31 20.57
CA SER A 256 -8.92 -14.94 21.09
C SER A 256 -7.74 -14.68 20.14
N VAL A 257 -6.62 -14.20 20.69
CA VAL A 257 -5.38 -13.95 19.97
C VAL A 257 -4.30 -14.92 20.47
N PRO A 258 -3.76 -15.81 19.61
CA PRO A 258 -2.65 -16.69 20.00
C PRO A 258 -1.40 -15.90 20.41
N THR A 259 -0.56 -16.47 21.28
CA THR A 259 0.63 -15.77 21.82
C THR A 259 1.67 -15.41 20.77
N SER A 260 1.74 -16.15 19.66
CA SER A 260 2.67 -15.88 18.56
C SER A 260 2.09 -14.96 17.47
N THR A 261 0.85 -14.49 17.65
CA THR A 261 0.12 -13.63 16.70
C THR A 261 0.22 -12.18 17.10
N SER A 262 0.38 -11.29 16.13
CA SER A 262 0.22 -9.85 16.33
C SER A 262 -1.13 -9.43 15.79
N LEU A 263 -1.94 -8.83 16.67
CA LEU A 263 -3.13 -8.09 16.29
C LEU A 263 -2.91 -6.64 16.66
N ASP A 264 -2.73 -5.78 15.66
CA ASP A 264 -2.61 -4.35 15.89
C ASP A 264 -3.91 -3.79 16.49
N ARG A 265 -3.75 -2.89 17.46
CA ARG A 265 -4.86 -2.24 18.17
C ARG A 265 -5.73 -1.35 17.27
N TYR A 266 -5.21 -0.88 16.13
CA TYR A 266 -5.93 -0.07 15.15
C TYR A 266 -6.45 -0.91 13.97
N ALA A 267 -6.36 -2.23 14.04
CA ALA A 267 -7.12 -3.09 13.17
C ALA A 267 -8.58 -3.16 13.64
N VAL A 268 -9.51 -3.23 12.69
CA VAL A 268 -10.91 -3.54 13.01
C VAL A 268 -11.08 -5.05 13.00
N ILE A 269 -11.53 -5.60 14.13
CA ILE A 269 -11.86 -7.01 14.25
C ILE A 269 -13.28 -7.21 14.78
N LYS A 270 -14.12 -7.78 13.92
CA LYS A 270 -15.52 -8.09 14.25
C LYS A 270 -15.65 -9.50 14.82
N PRO A 271 -16.73 -9.78 15.59
CA PRO A 271 -17.01 -11.12 16.11
C PRO A 271 -17.03 -12.20 15.02
N LYS A 272 -16.85 -13.46 15.43
CA LYS A 272 -16.72 -14.67 14.59
C LYS A 272 -15.40 -14.80 13.82
N THR A 273 -14.58 -13.75 13.76
CA THR A 273 -13.22 -13.85 13.23
C THR A 273 -12.36 -14.78 14.08
N ARG A 274 -11.52 -15.60 13.43
CA ARG A 274 -10.60 -16.55 14.08
C ARG A 274 -9.19 -16.35 13.56
N LEU A 275 -8.23 -16.25 14.47
CA LEU A 275 -6.81 -16.07 14.18
C LEU A 275 -6.04 -17.34 14.58
N GLY A 276 -5.29 -17.91 13.64
CA GLY A 276 -4.34 -18.99 13.87
C GLY A 276 -3.01 -18.49 14.42
N GLU A 277 -2.06 -19.39 14.64
CA GLU A 277 -0.70 -19.04 15.10
C GLU A 277 0.06 -18.20 14.08
N ASN A 278 1.01 -17.38 14.54
CA ASN A 278 1.91 -16.58 13.70
C ASN A 278 1.19 -15.66 12.71
N VAL A 279 -0.08 -15.35 12.95
CA VAL A 279 -0.81 -14.40 12.11
C VAL A 279 -0.29 -13.00 12.41
N LEU A 280 -0.16 -12.19 11.35
CA LEU A 280 0.09 -10.76 11.46
C LEU A 280 -1.11 -10.00 10.93
N VAL A 281 -1.82 -9.30 11.80
CA VAL A 281 -2.85 -8.33 11.45
C VAL A 281 -2.29 -6.94 11.74
N SER A 282 -1.99 -6.19 10.69
CA SER A 282 -1.49 -4.82 10.76
C SER A 282 -2.57 -3.81 11.14
N GLN A 283 -2.13 -2.63 11.57
CA GLN A 283 -2.99 -1.46 11.74
C GLN A 283 -3.84 -1.19 10.48
N ARG A 284 -5.05 -0.67 10.65
CA ARG A 284 -6.00 -0.42 9.54
C ARG A 284 -6.41 -1.64 8.69
N ALA A 285 -6.00 -2.85 9.05
CA ALA A 285 -6.63 -4.04 8.49
C ALA A 285 -8.06 -4.17 9.02
N TYR A 286 -8.98 -4.64 8.18
CA TYR A 286 -10.39 -4.85 8.53
C TYR A 286 -10.74 -6.33 8.39
N LEU A 287 -11.10 -6.98 9.50
CA LEU A 287 -11.45 -8.40 9.54
C LEU A 287 -12.87 -8.61 10.05
N GLU A 288 -13.71 -9.24 9.24
CA GLU A 288 -15.10 -9.53 9.58
C GLU A 288 -15.51 -10.94 9.19
N ASN A 289 -15.96 -11.73 10.17
CA ASN A 289 -16.45 -13.09 9.96
C ASN A 289 -15.46 -13.95 9.13
N SER A 290 -14.17 -13.83 9.44
CA SER A 290 -13.11 -14.43 8.64
C SER A 290 -12.22 -15.40 9.43
N TRP A 291 -11.65 -16.39 8.75
CA TRP A 291 -10.71 -17.34 9.33
C TRP A 291 -9.33 -17.13 8.72
N LEU A 292 -8.36 -16.73 9.55
CA LEU A 292 -6.98 -16.52 9.14
C LEU A 292 -6.13 -17.67 9.70
N GLY A 293 -5.70 -18.56 8.83
CA GLY A 293 -4.87 -19.71 9.16
C GLY A 293 -3.46 -19.34 9.55
N LYS A 294 -2.71 -20.34 10.01
CA LYS A 294 -1.34 -20.16 10.51
C LYS A 294 -0.48 -19.36 9.52
N GLY A 295 0.25 -18.37 10.03
CA GLY A 295 1.20 -17.57 9.24
C GLY A 295 0.55 -16.63 8.21
N THR A 296 -0.78 -16.48 8.23
CA THR A 296 -1.47 -15.53 7.36
C THR A 296 -1.13 -14.09 7.74
N ASN A 297 -0.99 -13.23 6.74
CA ASN A 297 -0.70 -11.82 6.90
C ASN A 297 -1.80 -10.96 6.27
N ALA A 298 -2.36 -10.07 7.08
CA ALA A 298 -3.29 -9.01 6.70
C ALA A 298 -2.59 -7.67 6.90
N GLN A 299 -2.15 -7.05 5.80
CA GLN A 299 -1.37 -5.80 5.83
C GLN A 299 -2.26 -4.55 5.98
N GLU A 300 -1.65 -3.38 6.07
CA GLU A 300 -2.38 -2.12 6.26
C GLU A 300 -3.38 -1.88 5.14
N HIS A 301 -4.53 -1.31 5.52
CA HIS A 301 -5.64 -1.01 4.62
C HIS A 301 -6.28 -2.21 3.92
N CYS A 302 -5.90 -3.45 4.24
CA CYS A 302 -6.55 -4.61 3.62
C CYS A 302 -7.90 -4.93 4.29
N TYR A 303 -8.80 -5.60 3.56
CA TYR A 303 -10.10 -6.02 4.03
C TYR A 303 -10.29 -7.52 3.79
N ILE A 304 -10.69 -8.27 4.82
CA ILE A 304 -10.97 -9.71 4.72
C ILE A 304 -12.31 -9.99 5.38
N ILE A 305 -13.32 -10.21 4.55
CA ILE A 305 -14.74 -10.28 4.94
C ILE A 305 -15.33 -11.62 4.51
N ASN A 306 -16.00 -12.33 5.41
CA ASN A 306 -16.68 -13.61 5.13
C ASN A 306 -15.78 -14.64 4.43
N SER A 307 -14.49 -14.64 4.75
CA SER A 307 -13.48 -15.36 3.96
C SER A 307 -12.63 -16.30 4.82
N ARG A 308 -12.14 -17.38 4.20
CA ARG A 308 -11.25 -18.35 4.86
C ARG A 308 -9.92 -18.41 4.12
N LEU A 309 -8.84 -18.16 4.84
CA LEU A 309 -7.47 -18.19 4.34
C LEU A 309 -6.74 -19.35 5.03
N GLU A 310 -6.52 -20.48 4.34
CA GLU A 310 -6.04 -21.74 4.95
C GLU A 310 -4.69 -21.62 5.68
N GLY A 311 -3.78 -20.76 5.23
CA GLY A 311 -2.53 -20.46 5.92
C GLY A 311 -1.42 -19.97 5.00
N PHE A 312 -0.48 -19.23 5.58
CA PHE A 312 0.65 -18.60 4.88
C PHE A 312 0.21 -17.72 3.69
N ASN A 313 -1.01 -17.21 3.75
CA ASN A 313 -1.54 -16.29 2.76
C ASN A 313 -1.09 -14.88 3.08
N VAL A 314 -0.76 -14.11 2.04
CA VAL A 314 -0.38 -12.71 2.17
C VAL A 314 -1.43 -11.86 1.46
N THR A 315 -2.07 -10.99 2.22
CA THR A 315 -2.99 -9.97 1.68
C THR A 315 -2.27 -8.63 1.73
N ALA A 316 -1.79 -8.18 0.58
CA ALA A 316 -0.98 -6.97 0.48
C ALA A 316 -1.79 -5.69 0.77
N HIS A 317 -1.07 -4.57 0.89
CA HIS A 317 -1.67 -3.28 1.22
C HIS A 317 -2.86 -2.92 0.31
N GLY A 318 -3.97 -2.51 0.93
CA GLY A 318 -5.20 -2.10 0.24
C GLY A 318 -6.00 -3.22 -0.43
N ALA A 319 -5.52 -4.47 -0.42
CA ALA A 319 -6.24 -5.59 -1.02
C ALA A 319 -7.52 -5.95 -0.23
N THR A 320 -8.56 -6.33 -0.94
CA THR A 320 -9.88 -6.63 -0.42
C THR A 320 -10.30 -8.03 -0.85
N ILE A 321 -10.74 -8.84 0.11
CA ILE A 321 -11.18 -10.23 -0.07
C ILE A 321 -12.54 -10.40 0.59
N ILE A 322 -13.56 -10.76 -0.19
CA ILE A 322 -14.95 -10.84 0.24
C ILE A 322 -15.54 -12.15 -0.27
N ASP A 323 -16.16 -12.93 0.61
CA ASP A 323 -16.84 -14.19 0.29
C ASP A 323 -15.95 -15.16 -0.52
N ALA A 324 -14.70 -15.34 -0.08
CA ALA A 324 -13.71 -16.18 -0.76
C ALA A 324 -13.07 -17.22 0.16
N ASP A 325 -12.69 -18.36 -0.43
CA ASP A 325 -11.86 -19.38 0.21
C ASP A 325 -10.52 -19.49 -0.52
N LEU A 326 -9.46 -19.16 0.20
CA LEU A 326 -8.08 -19.21 -0.24
C LEU A 326 -7.44 -20.42 0.42
N GLU A 327 -6.87 -21.33 -0.39
CA GLU A 327 -5.98 -22.38 0.08
C GLU A 327 -4.65 -21.81 0.62
N LYS A 328 -3.56 -22.58 0.62
CA LYS A 328 -2.30 -22.17 1.26
C LYS A 328 -1.38 -21.42 0.31
N ASN A 329 -0.53 -20.57 0.88
CA ASN A 329 0.55 -19.87 0.18
C ASN A 329 0.06 -19.00 -0.99
N ILE A 330 -1.12 -18.40 -0.86
CA ILE A 330 -1.69 -17.50 -1.87
C ILE A 330 -1.23 -16.08 -1.57
N PHE A 331 -0.76 -15.40 -2.61
CA PHE A 331 -0.45 -13.98 -2.57
C PHE A 331 -1.55 -13.19 -3.25
N VAL A 332 -2.10 -12.21 -2.54
CA VAL A 332 -3.03 -11.22 -3.09
C VAL A 332 -2.34 -9.86 -3.11
N GLY A 333 -2.01 -9.39 -4.32
CA GLY A 333 -1.25 -8.17 -4.55
C GLY A 333 -2.01 -6.87 -4.21
N PHE A 334 -1.26 -5.76 -4.18
CA PHE A 334 -1.73 -4.42 -3.80
C PHE A 334 -3.07 -4.05 -4.41
N ASN A 335 -3.95 -3.40 -3.63
CA ASN A 335 -5.23 -2.84 -4.08
C ASN A 335 -6.14 -3.82 -4.88
N SER A 336 -5.87 -5.13 -4.84
CA SER A 336 -6.71 -6.12 -5.52
C SER A 336 -8.09 -6.15 -4.86
N PHE A 337 -9.14 -6.39 -5.64
CA PHE A 337 -10.51 -6.43 -5.17
C PHE A 337 -11.15 -7.76 -5.57
N LEU A 338 -11.21 -8.70 -4.63
CA LEU A 338 -11.71 -10.05 -4.82
C LEU A 338 -13.05 -10.22 -4.12
N GLN A 339 -14.12 -10.23 -4.89
CA GLN A 339 -15.50 -10.23 -4.42
C GLN A 339 -16.27 -11.41 -5.02
N GLY A 340 -16.47 -12.44 -4.20
CA GLY A 340 -17.51 -13.46 -4.41
C GLY A 340 -18.88 -12.97 -3.96
N ARG A 341 -19.80 -13.91 -3.77
CA ARG A 341 -21.08 -13.73 -3.06
C ARG A 341 -21.26 -14.86 -2.05
N ALA A 342 -22.16 -14.68 -1.09
CA ALA A 342 -22.44 -15.69 -0.07
C ALA A 342 -22.87 -17.05 -0.66
N ASP A 343 -23.59 -17.04 -1.79
CA ASP A 343 -24.04 -18.20 -2.56
C ASP A 343 -23.13 -18.55 -3.76
N SER A 344 -22.24 -17.63 -4.14
CA SER A 344 -21.29 -17.75 -5.25
C SER A 344 -19.88 -17.39 -4.81
N ARG A 345 -19.29 -18.23 -3.94
CA ARG A 345 -17.97 -17.97 -3.36
C ARG A 345 -16.86 -18.09 -4.41
N LEU A 346 -15.82 -17.28 -4.25
CA LEU A 346 -14.58 -17.38 -5.01
C LEU A 346 -13.66 -18.41 -4.35
N LEU A 347 -13.19 -19.40 -5.10
CA LEU A 347 -12.19 -20.38 -4.63
C LEU A 347 -10.85 -20.09 -5.30
N ILE A 348 -9.78 -20.02 -4.52
CA ILE A 348 -8.41 -19.84 -5.03
C ILE A 348 -7.54 -21.00 -4.55
N GLY A 349 -7.04 -21.78 -5.50
CA GLY A 349 -6.17 -22.93 -5.23
C GLY A 349 -4.78 -22.55 -4.74
N GLU A 350 -4.13 -23.49 -4.06
CA GLU A 350 -2.84 -23.29 -3.41
C GLU A 350 -1.74 -22.77 -4.34
N GLU A 351 -0.80 -22.02 -3.77
CA GLU A 351 0.36 -21.45 -4.48
C GLU A 351 0.02 -20.52 -5.66
N SER A 352 -1.22 -20.03 -5.72
CA SER A 352 -1.63 -19.06 -6.73
C SER A 352 -1.17 -17.65 -6.37
N VAL A 353 -0.92 -16.84 -7.39
CA VAL A 353 -0.50 -15.45 -7.30
C VAL A 353 -1.55 -14.58 -7.98
N VAL A 354 -2.24 -13.76 -7.20
CA VAL A 354 -3.11 -12.71 -7.70
C VAL A 354 -2.27 -11.43 -7.81
N MET A 355 -2.04 -11.00 -9.04
CA MET A 355 -1.22 -9.83 -9.37
C MET A 355 -1.80 -8.55 -8.74
N PRO A 356 -0.97 -7.53 -8.48
CA PRO A 356 -1.45 -6.22 -8.04
C PRO A 356 -2.56 -5.67 -8.92
N HIS A 357 -3.52 -4.99 -8.31
CA HIS A 357 -4.64 -4.31 -8.97
C HIS A 357 -5.52 -5.25 -9.80
N THR A 358 -5.63 -6.51 -9.37
CA THR A 358 -6.57 -7.47 -9.95
C THR A 358 -7.96 -7.27 -9.37
N ILE A 359 -8.97 -7.23 -10.23
CA ILE A 359 -10.38 -7.14 -9.85
C ILE A 359 -11.05 -8.47 -10.21
N ILE A 360 -11.58 -9.16 -9.22
CA ILE A 360 -12.47 -10.32 -9.40
C ILE A 360 -13.81 -9.94 -8.78
N ASP A 361 -14.85 -9.75 -9.57
CA ASP A 361 -16.20 -9.41 -9.08
C ASP A 361 -17.20 -10.36 -9.75
N ILE A 362 -17.45 -11.50 -9.12
CA ILE A 362 -18.21 -12.61 -9.71
C ILE A 362 -19.64 -12.66 -9.16
N GLU A 363 -20.59 -13.04 -10.02
CA GLU A 363 -21.97 -13.33 -9.63
C GLU A 363 -22.25 -14.84 -9.56
N GLU A 364 -21.46 -15.65 -10.26
CA GLU A 364 -21.51 -17.11 -10.27
C GLU A 364 -20.25 -17.70 -9.62
N PRO A 365 -20.30 -18.90 -9.02
CA PRO A 365 -19.14 -19.52 -8.39
C PRO A 365 -17.97 -19.64 -9.39
N LEU A 366 -16.77 -19.25 -8.95
CA LEU A 366 -15.57 -19.31 -9.77
C LEU A 366 -14.44 -19.96 -8.96
N ALA A 367 -13.73 -20.90 -9.59
CA ALA A 367 -12.58 -21.57 -8.99
C ALA A 367 -11.33 -21.31 -9.83
N ILE A 368 -10.32 -20.71 -9.21
CA ILE A 368 -8.98 -20.54 -9.75
C ILE A 368 -8.19 -21.81 -9.39
N PRO A 369 -7.67 -22.57 -10.37
CA PRO A 369 -6.93 -23.78 -10.06
C PRO A 369 -5.61 -23.49 -9.31
N PRO A 370 -5.04 -24.47 -8.60
CA PRO A 370 -3.74 -24.32 -7.95
C PRO A 370 -2.63 -23.86 -8.90
N GLY A 371 -1.65 -23.14 -8.35
CA GLY A 371 -0.45 -22.70 -9.05
C GLY A 371 -0.76 -21.83 -10.27
N HIS A 372 -1.72 -20.91 -10.17
CA HIS A 372 -2.07 -19.97 -11.24
C HIS A 372 -1.58 -18.56 -10.95
N LEU A 373 -1.12 -17.88 -12.00
CA LEU A 373 -0.94 -16.44 -12.05
C LEU A 373 -2.25 -15.82 -12.56
N VAL A 374 -2.78 -14.82 -11.86
CA VAL A 374 -4.07 -14.19 -12.16
C VAL A 374 -3.90 -12.68 -12.18
N TRP A 375 -4.49 -11.99 -13.15
CA TRP A 375 -4.41 -10.54 -13.29
C TRP A 375 -5.73 -9.93 -13.78
N GLY A 376 -5.73 -8.62 -14.00
CA GLY A 376 -6.78 -7.95 -14.77
C GLY A 376 -8.15 -7.90 -14.12
N LEU A 377 -9.21 -7.93 -14.93
CA LEU A 377 -10.60 -7.77 -14.50
C LEU A 377 -11.42 -9.00 -14.88
N ILE A 378 -11.94 -9.70 -13.88
CA ILE A 378 -12.60 -11.00 -14.00
C ILE A 378 -14.00 -10.95 -13.40
N ASN A 379 -15.03 -11.07 -14.23
CA ASN A 379 -16.42 -11.18 -13.78
C ASN A 379 -17.00 -12.59 -13.93
N ASN A 380 -16.35 -13.46 -14.69
CA ASN A 380 -16.83 -14.80 -15.00
C ASN A 380 -15.68 -15.73 -15.46
N SER A 381 -16.02 -16.97 -15.80
CA SER A 381 -15.05 -17.98 -16.24
C SER A 381 -14.34 -17.65 -17.56
N ASP A 382 -14.96 -16.89 -18.44
CA ASP A 382 -14.34 -16.52 -19.72
C ASP A 382 -13.33 -15.39 -19.55
N ASP A 383 -13.64 -14.40 -18.69
CA ASP A 383 -12.64 -13.43 -18.27
C ASP A 383 -11.46 -14.12 -17.56
N LEU A 384 -11.72 -15.13 -16.71
CA LEU A 384 -10.65 -15.87 -16.03
C LEU A 384 -9.70 -16.55 -17.03
N LYS A 385 -10.23 -17.18 -18.09
CA LYS A 385 -9.40 -17.79 -19.14
C LYS A 385 -8.50 -16.77 -19.84
N GLN A 386 -8.95 -15.53 -19.98
CA GLN A 386 -8.18 -14.46 -20.62
C GLN A 386 -7.22 -13.76 -19.65
N ASN A 387 -7.45 -13.84 -18.34
CA ASN A 387 -6.66 -13.13 -17.34
C ASN A 387 -6.04 -14.05 -16.28
N SER A 388 -5.75 -15.29 -16.67
CA SER A 388 -4.95 -16.20 -15.86
C SER A 388 -4.13 -17.15 -16.72
N MET A 389 -3.09 -17.71 -16.12
CA MET A 389 -2.27 -18.76 -16.72
C MET A 389 -1.65 -19.61 -15.61
N ALA A 390 -1.55 -20.92 -15.82
CA ALA A 390 -0.78 -21.78 -14.93
C ALA A 390 0.67 -21.27 -14.82
N ILE A 391 1.19 -21.14 -13.61
CA ILE A 391 2.55 -20.63 -13.35
C ILE A 391 3.58 -21.46 -14.12
N GLY A 392 3.40 -22.78 -14.16
CA GLY A 392 4.29 -23.68 -14.90
C GLY A 392 4.31 -23.44 -16.41
N ASP A 393 3.23 -22.92 -16.99
CA ASP A 393 3.17 -22.56 -18.41
C ASP A 393 3.71 -21.15 -18.65
N PHE A 394 3.38 -20.20 -17.76
CA PHE A 394 3.93 -18.86 -17.80
C PHE A 394 5.47 -18.87 -17.72
N SER A 395 6.04 -19.72 -16.85
CA SER A 395 7.49 -19.90 -16.72
C SER A 395 8.18 -20.38 -18.00
N LYS A 396 7.47 -20.97 -18.96
CA LYS A 396 8.04 -21.46 -20.23
C LYS A 396 8.13 -20.37 -21.31
N ILE A 397 7.57 -19.19 -21.05
CA ILE A 397 7.61 -18.09 -22.02
C ILE A 397 9.05 -17.57 -22.11
N ASP A 398 9.56 -17.52 -23.34
CA ASP A 398 10.84 -16.94 -23.70
C ASP A 398 10.63 -16.12 -24.98
N GLY A 399 10.64 -14.79 -24.86
CA GLY A 399 10.33 -13.89 -25.96
C GLY A 399 9.12 -13.01 -25.67
N GLY A 400 7.94 -13.30 -26.22
CA GLY A 400 6.77 -12.46 -26.02
C GLY A 400 5.44 -13.19 -26.10
N MET A 401 4.44 -12.68 -25.40
CA MET A 401 3.09 -13.23 -25.34
C MET A 401 2.07 -12.09 -25.23
N VAL A 402 0.93 -12.25 -25.91
CA VAL A 402 -0.22 -11.36 -25.76
C VAL A 402 -1.42 -12.19 -25.37
N GLN A 403 -2.11 -11.82 -24.30
CA GLN A 403 -3.33 -12.48 -23.84
C GLN A 403 -4.33 -11.43 -23.33
N GLY A 404 -5.41 -11.25 -24.09
CA GLY A 404 -6.35 -10.16 -23.83
C GLY A 404 -5.64 -8.81 -23.90
N ASN A 405 -5.68 -8.04 -22.80
CA ASN A 405 -5.00 -6.75 -22.67
C ASN A 405 -3.60 -6.84 -22.04
N LEU A 406 -3.10 -8.05 -21.78
CA LEU A 406 -1.73 -8.25 -21.33
C LEU A 406 -0.80 -8.34 -22.55
N SER A 407 0.27 -7.56 -22.52
CA SER A 407 1.48 -7.77 -23.31
C SER A 407 2.62 -8.14 -22.36
N PHE A 408 3.24 -9.30 -22.59
CA PHE A 408 4.40 -9.76 -21.87
C PHE A 408 5.59 -9.92 -22.81
N GLU A 409 6.77 -9.49 -22.39
CA GLU A 409 8.04 -9.71 -23.07
C GLU A 409 9.12 -10.20 -22.09
N GLY A 410 10.08 -10.97 -22.57
CA GLY A 410 11.22 -11.51 -21.81
C GLY A 410 11.00 -12.92 -21.26
N GLY A 411 11.68 -13.23 -20.15
CA GLY A 411 11.73 -14.55 -19.53
C GLY A 411 10.65 -14.75 -18.48
N GLY A 412 9.67 -15.59 -18.77
CA GLY A 412 8.60 -15.94 -17.83
C GLY A 412 9.12 -16.64 -16.57
N ALA A 413 10.19 -17.44 -16.67
CA ALA A 413 10.82 -18.07 -15.51
C ALA A 413 11.42 -17.04 -14.53
N SER A 414 12.12 -16.02 -15.05
CA SER A 414 12.68 -14.92 -14.25
C SER A 414 11.56 -14.14 -13.55
N PHE A 415 10.48 -13.82 -14.28
CA PHE A 415 9.31 -13.13 -13.73
C PHE A 415 8.68 -13.89 -12.55
N ILE A 416 8.36 -15.18 -12.73
CA ILE A 416 7.76 -16.02 -11.68
C ILE A 416 8.69 -16.16 -10.47
N THR A 417 9.99 -16.31 -10.70
CA THR A 417 10.99 -16.45 -9.62
C THR A 417 11.03 -15.18 -8.76
N ALA A 418 11.07 -14.01 -9.39
CA ALA A 418 11.05 -12.72 -8.69
C ALA A 418 9.83 -12.56 -7.77
N PHE A 419 8.63 -12.96 -8.22
CA PHE A 419 7.43 -12.93 -7.38
C PHE A 419 7.49 -13.94 -6.23
N ARG A 420 7.91 -15.17 -6.48
CA ARG A 420 8.01 -16.22 -5.44
C ARG A 420 9.00 -15.84 -4.35
N ASP A 421 10.17 -15.33 -4.73
CA ASP A 421 11.20 -14.88 -3.79
C ASP A 421 10.67 -13.74 -2.92
N ARG A 422 9.93 -12.80 -3.52
CA ARG A 422 9.28 -11.70 -2.78
C ARG A 422 8.25 -12.21 -1.78
N ILE A 423 7.36 -13.12 -2.17
CA ILE A 423 6.33 -13.67 -1.28
C ILE A 423 6.98 -14.40 -0.10
N HIS A 424 7.99 -15.21 -0.37
CA HIS A 424 8.74 -15.90 0.68
C HIS A 424 9.40 -14.88 1.63
N HIS A 425 10.04 -13.84 1.08
CA HIS A 425 10.67 -12.81 1.90
C HIS A 425 9.66 -12.10 2.82
N ILE A 426 8.47 -11.77 2.30
CA ILE A 426 7.39 -11.17 3.10
C ILE A 426 6.97 -12.10 4.24
N LEU A 427 6.73 -13.39 3.96
CA LEU A 427 6.33 -14.36 5.00
C LEU A 427 7.42 -14.53 6.07
N GLU A 428 8.68 -14.55 5.67
CA GLU A 428 9.83 -14.64 6.57
C GLU A 428 9.94 -13.39 7.45
N ALA A 429 9.95 -12.19 6.84
CA ALA A 429 10.03 -10.92 7.54
C ALA A 429 8.86 -10.74 8.53
N ASN A 430 7.67 -11.21 8.16
CA ASN A 430 6.49 -11.17 9.00
C ASN A 430 6.49 -12.20 10.13
N GLY A 431 7.40 -13.16 10.12
CA GLY A 431 7.49 -14.20 11.16
C GLY A 431 6.43 -15.28 11.01
N ALA A 432 5.94 -15.51 9.79
CA ALA A 432 4.95 -16.56 9.49
C ALA A 432 5.47 -17.96 9.87
N PHE A 433 6.78 -18.17 9.72
CA PHE A 433 7.48 -19.43 10.01
C PHE A 433 8.05 -19.53 11.44
N PHE A 434 7.72 -18.59 12.33
CA PHE A 434 8.26 -18.58 13.69
C PHE A 434 7.86 -19.84 14.48
N ASP A 435 8.85 -20.52 15.06
CA ASP A 435 8.69 -21.76 15.82
C ASP A 435 9.15 -21.64 17.29
N GLY A 436 9.49 -20.43 17.74
CA GLY A 436 10.05 -20.18 19.07
C GLY A 436 11.58 -20.22 19.13
N THR A 437 12.25 -20.68 18.08
CA THR A 437 13.72 -20.84 18.04
C THR A 437 14.39 -19.95 17.00
N ASN A 438 13.71 -19.65 15.89
CA ASN A 438 14.22 -18.79 14.83
C ASN A 438 14.08 -17.29 15.15
N THR A 439 14.73 -16.44 14.34
CA THR A 439 14.64 -14.98 14.51
C THR A 439 13.18 -14.50 14.43
N PRO A 440 12.68 -13.72 15.41
CA PRO A 440 11.32 -13.21 15.38
C PRO A 440 11.11 -12.24 14.22
N GLY A 441 9.95 -12.32 13.56
CA GLY A 441 9.49 -11.38 12.55
C GLY A 441 8.55 -10.30 13.09
N HIS A 442 7.87 -9.58 12.19
CA HIS A 442 6.94 -8.50 12.57
C HIS A 442 5.79 -8.99 13.45
N ALA A 443 5.23 -10.19 13.22
CA ALA A 443 4.19 -10.79 14.07
C ALA A 443 4.60 -10.97 15.54
N GLN A 444 5.90 -11.06 15.82
CA GLN A 444 6.41 -11.17 17.19
C GLN A 444 6.91 -9.83 17.72
N LYS A 445 7.52 -8.99 16.88
CA LYS A 445 8.08 -7.69 17.27
C LYS A 445 7.03 -6.59 17.46
N ASN A 446 5.92 -6.63 16.73
CA ASN A 446 4.94 -5.53 16.72
C ASN A 446 3.84 -5.66 17.80
N GLN A 447 3.88 -6.68 18.65
CA GLN A 447 2.84 -6.94 19.66
C GLN A 447 2.68 -5.83 20.71
N ASN A 448 3.69 -4.98 20.91
CA ASN A 448 3.75 -4.00 22.02
C ASN A 448 4.02 -2.56 21.54
N ILE A 449 3.44 -2.13 20.42
CA ILE A 449 3.55 -0.74 19.96
C ILE A 449 2.57 0.14 20.76
N ALA A 450 3.11 1.13 21.47
CA ALA A 450 2.32 2.20 22.08
C ALA A 450 2.09 3.33 21.08
N THR A 451 1.06 4.14 21.27
CA THR A 451 0.77 5.28 20.39
C THR A 451 0.51 6.53 21.18
N ASN A 452 1.15 7.61 20.75
CA ASN A 452 1.00 8.93 21.32
C ASN A 452 0.35 9.88 20.32
N THR A 453 -0.36 10.88 20.82
CA THR A 453 -1.05 11.90 20.02
C THR A 453 -0.26 13.19 19.95
N ILE A 454 -0.35 13.88 18.82
CA ILE A 454 0.17 15.23 18.60
C ILE A 454 -0.98 16.11 18.09
N GLN A 455 -1.02 17.38 18.49
CA GLN A 455 -2.10 18.31 18.17
C GLN A 455 -1.61 19.48 17.29
N PRO A 456 -2.43 19.99 16.36
CA PRO A 456 -2.13 21.21 15.60
C PRO A 456 -2.37 22.47 16.45
N TYR A 457 -1.96 23.63 15.94
CA TYR A 457 -2.52 24.91 16.38
C TYR A 457 -4.04 24.92 16.12
N THR A 458 -4.82 25.34 17.11
CA THR A 458 -6.30 25.27 17.07
C THR A 458 -6.98 26.55 16.61
N GLU A 459 -6.25 27.66 16.50
CA GLU A 459 -6.79 28.95 16.08
C GLU A 459 -5.71 29.86 15.46
N GLY A 460 -6.14 30.97 14.85
CA GLY A 460 -5.26 32.00 14.30
C GLY A 460 -4.68 31.68 12.92
N GLU A 461 -3.59 32.38 12.55
CA GLU A 461 -2.96 32.24 11.23
C GLU A 461 -2.40 30.82 10.99
N LEU A 462 -1.92 30.19 12.07
CA LEU A 462 -1.30 28.86 12.07
C LEU A 462 -2.28 27.69 12.25
N GLU A 463 -3.57 27.95 12.44
CA GLU A 463 -4.60 26.92 12.63
C GLU A 463 -4.50 25.78 11.59
N GLY A 464 -4.44 24.54 12.09
CA GLY A 464 -4.26 23.31 11.29
C GLY A 464 -2.81 22.92 10.99
N VAL A 465 -1.85 23.84 11.17
CA VAL A 465 -0.41 23.56 11.08
C VAL A 465 0.08 23.03 12.43
N PHE A 466 1.06 22.15 12.41
CA PHE A 466 1.71 21.64 13.61
C PHE A 466 2.94 22.49 13.95
N PRO A 467 3.22 22.77 15.23
CA PRO A 467 4.46 23.44 15.61
C PRO A 467 5.67 22.61 15.18
N THR A 468 6.85 23.24 15.14
CA THR A 468 8.09 22.48 14.95
C THR A 468 8.28 21.53 16.12
N ILE A 469 8.34 20.24 15.83
CA ILE A 469 8.44 19.17 16.82
C ILE A 469 9.63 18.29 16.46
N ILE A 470 10.43 17.94 17.47
CA ILE A 470 11.52 16.98 17.38
C ILE A 470 11.32 15.96 18.50
N ILE A 471 11.21 14.68 18.16
CA ILE A 471 11.03 13.58 19.11
C ILE A 471 12.12 12.54 18.83
N GLN A 472 12.96 12.28 19.82
CA GLN A 472 14.12 11.40 19.75
C GLN A 472 14.22 10.56 21.04
N PRO A 473 14.97 9.45 21.05
CA PRO A 473 15.10 8.55 22.20
C PRO A 473 15.69 9.21 23.46
#